data_AF-A0A4U1CFT2-F1
#
_entry.id   AF-A0A4U1CFT2-F1
#
_cell.length_a   1.000
_cell.length_b   1.000
_cell.length_c   1.000
_cell.angle_alpha   90.00
_cell.angle_beta   90.00
_cell.angle_gamma   90.00
#
_symmetry.space_group_name_H-M   'P 1'
#
loop_
_entity.id
_entity.type
_entity.pdbx_description
1 polymer ?
#
loop_
_entity_poly.entity_id
_entity_poly.type
_entity_poly.pdbx_seq_one_letter_code
_entity_poly.pdbx_strand_id
1 'polypeptide(L)'
;MMMQSYKNHIRYYAPHHFVFYPIVGILIAITVRQAIVDEANSLLWIFLSISFLMLGWLSFMVRQHYALTLQNRGVVLEMRFRYYTLTGRRLEPLEEHLSFGQIAALRFASDEELPGLVERTLKEQLSSGQIKKAIENWLPDNSRV
;
A
#
# COMPACT_ATOMS: atom_id res chain seq x y z
N MET A 1 -5.08 19.72 8.95
CA MET A 1 -4.82 18.26 8.92
C MET A 1 -3.82 17.95 10.01
N MET A 2 -3.97 16.85 10.77
CA MET A 2 -2.95 16.48 11.75
C MET A 2 -1.66 16.08 11.02
N MET A 3 -0.50 16.43 11.61
CA MET A 3 0.80 15.95 11.15
C MET A 3 0.82 14.41 11.19
N GLN A 4 1.31 13.76 10.14
CA GLN A 4 1.41 12.30 10.10
C GLN A 4 2.48 11.83 11.10
N SER A 5 2.24 10.69 11.72
CA SER A 5 3.11 10.05 12.71
C SER A 5 2.90 8.53 12.65
N TYR A 6 3.72 7.79 13.38
CA TYR A 6 3.52 6.34 13.55
C TYR A 6 2.08 5.97 13.94
N LYS A 7 1.38 6.79 14.73
CA LYS A 7 0.02 6.50 15.22
C LYS A 7 -1.08 6.66 14.17
N ASN A 8 -0.90 7.48 13.15
CA ASN A 8 -1.96 7.89 12.21
C ASN A 8 -1.54 7.83 10.72
N HIS A 9 -0.50 7.06 10.40
CA HIS A 9 0.02 6.95 9.02
C HIS A 9 -0.84 6.10 8.07
N ILE A 10 -1.74 5.26 8.58
CA ILE A 10 -2.64 4.42 7.77
C ILE A 10 -3.74 5.30 7.18
N ARG A 11 -3.99 5.16 5.88
CA ARG A 11 -5.01 5.91 5.13
C ARG A 11 -5.98 4.96 4.44
N TYR A 12 -7.23 5.40 4.35
CA TYR A 12 -8.28 4.72 3.61
C TYR A 12 -8.87 5.68 2.59
N TYR A 13 -9.00 5.21 1.36
CA TYR A 13 -9.82 5.88 0.35
C TYR A 13 -11.29 5.50 0.50
N ALA A 14 -12.10 6.42 1.02
CA ALA A 14 -13.49 6.14 1.38
C ALA A 14 -14.37 5.65 0.19
N PRO A 15 -14.33 6.27 -1.01
CA PRO A 15 -15.15 5.81 -2.14
C PRO A 15 -14.89 4.35 -2.54
N HIS A 16 -13.66 3.87 -2.37
CA HIS A 16 -13.29 2.50 -2.70
C HIS A 16 -13.60 1.52 -1.56
N HIS A 17 -13.16 1.84 -0.33
CA HIS A 17 -13.23 0.89 0.78
C HIS A 17 -14.62 0.81 1.42
N PHE A 18 -15.36 1.91 1.45
CA PHE A 18 -16.64 2.00 2.17
C PHE A 18 -17.85 2.21 1.27
N VAL A 19 -17.65 2.35 -0.05
CA VAL A 19 -18.75 2.49 -1.02
C VAL A 19 -18.68 1.42 -2.09
N PHE A 20 -17.62 1.39 -2.90
CA PHE A 20 -17.52 0.47 -4.05
C PHE A 20 -17.59 -1.02 -3.65
N TYR A 21 -16.68 -1.51 -2.79
CA TYR A 21 -16.69 -2.94 -2.43
C TYR A 21 -17.94 -3.37 -1.66
N PRO A 22 -18.48 -2.60 -0.70
CA PRO A 22 -19.75 -2.92 -0.08
C PRO A 22 -20.89 -3.05 -1.09
N ILE A 23 -20.99 -2.11 -2.05
CA ILE A 23 -22.02 -2.18 -3.11
C ILE A 23 -21.85 -3.43 -3.98
N VAL A 24 -20.63 -3.73 -4.43
CA VAL A 24 -20.35 -4.95 -5.21
C VAL A 24 -20.73 -6.21 -4.43
N GLY A 25 -20.41 -6.26 -3.13
CA GLY A 25 -20.79 -7.39 -2.27
C GLY A 25 -22.31 -7.55 -2.12
N ILE A 26 -23.04 -6.45 -1.93
CA ILE A 26 -24.51 -6.45 -1.88
C ILE A 26 -25.10 -6.92 -3.21
N LEU A 27 -24.59 -6.41 -4.34
CA LEU A 27 -25.06 -6.80 -5.66
C LEU A 27 -24.85 -8.30 -5.91
N ILE A 28 -23.68 -8.85 -5.58
CA ILE A 28 -23.41 -10.28 -5.68
C ILE A 28 -24.39 -11.08 -4.81
N ALA A 29 -24.64 -10.66 -3.57
CA ALA A 29 -25.58 -11.35 -2.68
C ALA A 29 -27.00 -11.36 -3.25
N ILE A 30 -27.47 -10.24 -3.80
CA ILE A 30 -28.79 -10.13 -4.43
C ILE A 30 -28.86 -11.03 -5.66
N THR A 31 -27.89 -10.96 -6.58
CA THR A 31 -27.95 -11.73 -7.83
C THR A 31 -27.82 -13.24 -7.58
N VAL A 32 -27.00 -13.66 -6.61
CA VAL A 32 -26.90 -15.07 -6.22
C VAL A 32 -28.20 -15.57 -5.61
N ARG A 33 -28.85 -14.78 -4.74
CA ARG A 33 -30.16 -15.13 -4.19
C ARG A 33 -31.21 -15.26 -5.29
N GLN A 34 -31.25 -14.31 -6.23
CA GLN A 34 -32.22 -14.31 -7.32
C GLN A 34 -31.98 -15.47 -8.30
N ALA A 35 -30.74 -15.89 -8.52
CA ALA A 35 -30.43 -17.08 -9.32
C ALA A 35 -31.08 -18.36 -8.77
N ILE A 36 -31.33 -18.41 -7.46
CA ILE A 36 -31.96 -19.55 -6.78
C ILE A 36 -33.49 -19.41 -6.73
N VAL A 37 -34.01 -18.19 -6.54
CA VAL A 37 -35.45 -17.94 -6.27
C VAL A 37 -36.25 -17.66 -7.55
N ASP A 38 -35.64 -17.08 -8.59
CA ASP A 38 -36.30 -16.73 -9.85
C ASP A 38 -35.86 -17.71 -10.96
N GLU A 39 -36.51 -18.88 -10.99
CA GLU A 39 -36.20 -19.96 -11.93
C GLU A 39 -36.32 -19.52 -13.40
N ALA A 40 -37.31 -18.68 -13.72
CA ALA A 40 -37.56 -18.21 -15.09
C ALA A 40 -36.38 -17.40 -15.65
N ASN A 41 -35.67 -16.66 -14.79
CA ASN A 41 -34.53 -15.82 -15.18
C ASN A 41 -33.20 -16.30 -14.57
N SER A 42 -33.11 -17.55 -14.10
CA SER A 42 -31.95 -18.03 -13.35
C SER A 42 -30.62 -17.84 -14.11
N LEU A 43 -30.60 -18.10 -15.43
CA LEU A 43 -29.42 -17.89 -16.28
C LEU A 43 -28.96 -16.42 -16.30
N LEU A 44 -29.90 -15.47 -16.36
CA LEU A 44 -29.59 -14.04 -16.31
C LEU A 44 -28.97 -13.67 -14.97
N TRP A 45 -29.52 -14.16 -13.86
CA TRP A 45 -29.01 -13.89 -12.52
C TRP A 45 -27.64 -14.52 -12.25
N ILE A 46 -27.38 -15.72 -12.79
CA ILE A 46 -26.06 -16.35 -12.77
C ILE A 46 -25.06 -15.49 -13.56
N PHE A 47 -25.42 -15.06 -14.77
CA PHE A 47 -24.57 -14.21 -15.59
C PHE A 47 -24.22 -12.89 -14.88
N LEU A 48 -25.21 -12.23 -14.25
CA LEU A 48 -24.98 -11.00 -13.48
C LEU A 48 -24.08 -11.25 -12.26
N SER A 49 -24.27 -12.38 -11.55
CA SER A 49 -23.43 -12.76 -10.41
C SER A 49 -21.97 -12.92 -10.81
N ILE A 50 -21.72 -13.65 -11.91
CA ILE A 50 -20.37 -13.82 -12.46
C ILE A 50 -19.79 -12.48 -12.91
N SER A 51 -20.60 -11.63 -13.56
CA SER A 51 -20.16 -10.31 -14.01
C SER A 51 -19.73 -9.41 -12.86
N PHE A 52 -20.50 -9.35 -11.77
CA PHE A 52 -20.11 -8.57 -10.58
C PHE A 52 -18.91 -9.16 -9.86
N LEU A 53 -18.80 -10.50 -9.79
CA LEU A 53 -17.61 -11.17 -9.26
C LEU A 53 -16.37 -10.80 -10.07
N MET A 54 -16.44 -10.88 -11.40
CA MET A 54 -15.35 -10.52 -12.30
C MET A 54 -14.97 -9.05 -12.17
N LEU A 55 -15.95 -8.14 -12.06
CA LEU A 55 -15.71 -6.72 -11.84
C LEU A 55 -14.98 -6.46 -10.51
N GLY A 56 -15.46 -7.05 -9.43
CA GLY A 56 -14.83 -6.95 -8.11
C GLY A 56 -13.42 -7.51 -8.10
N TRP A 57 -13.23 -8.68 -8.73
CA TRP A 57 -11.93 -9.32 -8.88
C TRP A 57 -10.95 -8.48 -9.72
N LEU A 58 -11.41 -7.95 -10.86
CA LEU A 58 -10.59 -7.08 -11.71
C LEU A 58 -10.15 -5.82 -10.95
N SER A 59 -11.06 -5.15 -10.25
CA SER A 59 -10.73 -4.00 -9.39
C SER A 59 -9.67 -4.34 -8.36
N PHE A 60 -9.83 -5.48 -7.67
CA PHE A 60 -8.87 -5.95 -6.69
C PHE A 60 -7.49 -6.23 -7.31
N MET A 61 -7.44 -6.91 -8.46
CA MET A 61 -6.20 -7.20 -9.20
C MET A 61 -5.49 -5.93 -9.65
N VAL A 62 -6.22 -4.96 -10.23
CA VAL A 62 -5.66 -3.68 -10.67
C VAL A 62 -4.98 -2.95 -9.50
N ARG A 63 -5.65 -2.88 -8.35
CA ARG A 63 -5.09 -2.26 -7.14
C ARG A 63 -3.92 -3.06 -6.56
N GLN A 64 -4.14 -4.34 -6.27
CA GLN A 64 -3.20 -5.16 -5.49
C GLN A 64 -1.93 -5.47 -6.27
N HIS A 65 -2.05 -5.79 -7.57
CA HIS A 65 -0.92 -6.23 -8.36
C HIS A 65 -0.22 -5.05 -9.02
N TYR A 66 -0.94 -4.20 -9.75
CA TYR A 66 -0.31 -3.17 -10.56
C TYR A 66 0.02 -1.92 -9.74
N ALA A 67 -0.95 -1.36 -9.01
CA ALA A 67 -0.74 -0.11 -8.29
C ALA A 67 0.27 -0.27 -7.13
N LEU A 68 0.16 -1.34 -6.32
CA LEU A 68 1.12 -1.57 -5.24
C LEU A 68 2.53 -1.90 -5.76
N THR A 69 2.65 -2.66 -6.85
CA THR A 69 3.98 -2.95 -7.43
C THR A 69 4.63 -1.66 -7.95
N LEU A 70 3.87 -0.81 -8.65
CA LEU A 70 4.38 0.48 -9.12
C LEU A 70 4.76 1.39 -7.96
N GLN A 71 3.94 1.44 -6.91
CA GLN A 71 4.23 2.21 -5.70
C GLN A 71 5.52 1.72 -5.02
N ASN A 72 5.68 0.40 -4.85
CA ASN A 72 6.86 -0.16 -4.22
C ASN A 72 8.14 0.16 -5.01
N ARG A 73 8.08 0.07 -6.35
CA ARG A 73 9.19 0.49 -7.22
C ARG A 73 9.48 1.98 -7.09
N GLY A 74 8.45 2.81 -7.03
CA GLY A 74 8.57 4.25 -6.80
C GLY A 74 9.28 4.58 -5.48
N VAL A 75 8.88 3.93 -4.38
CA VAL A 75 9.51 4.10 -3.06
C VAL A 75 10.99 3.74 -3.09
N VAL A 76 11.36 2.63 -3.73
CA VAL A 76 12.78 2.23 -3.84
C VAL A 76 13.58 3.27 -4.63
N LEU A 77 13.05 3.76 -5.76
CA LEU A 77 13.71 4.78 -6.57
C LEU A 77 13.87 6.12 -5.83
N GLU A 78 12.81 6.55 -5.12
CA GLU A 78 12.85 7.73 -4.26
C GLU A 78 13.97 7.61 -3.22
N MET A 79 14.07 6.45 -2.54
CA MET A 79 15.09 6.23 -1.51
C MET A 79 16.50 6.17 -2.08
N ARG A 80 16.70 5.51 -3.24
CA ARG A 80 18.00 5.54 -3.93
C ARG A 80 18.43 6.96 -4.27
N PHE A 81 17.51 7.76 -4.81
CA PHE A 81 17.77 9.14 -5.18
C PHE A 81 18.08 10.03 -3.96
N ARG A 82 17.25 9.96 -2.91
CA ARG A 82 17.47 10.73 -1.67
C ARG A 82 18.80 10.36 -1.03
N TYR A 83 19.07 9.07 -0.84
CA TYR A 83 20.33 8.63 -0.23
C TYR A 83 21.56 9.06 -1.04
N TYR A 84 21.51 8.95 -2.37
CA TYR A 84 22.60 9.41 -3.24
C TYR A 84 22.81 10.92 -3.16
N THR A 85 21.73 11.69 -3.15
CA THR A 85 21.80 13.16 -3.06
C THR A 85 22.43 13.62 -1.74
N LEU A 86 22.15 12.92 -0.64
CA LEU A 86 22.65 13.28 0.69
C LEU A 86 24.08 12.80 0.96
N THR A 87 24.47 11.65 0.40
CA THR A 87 25.74 10.99 0.78
C THR A 87 26.76 10.92 -0.37
N GLY A 88 26.34 11.17 -1.61
CA GLY A 88 27.12 10.90 -2.82
C GLY A 88 27.31 9.40 -3.11
N ARG A 89 26.69 8.50 -2.34
CA ARG A 89 26.84 7.05 -2.45
C ARG A 89 25.54 6.39 -2.91
N ARG A 90 25.67 5.31 -3.69
CA ARG A 90 24.54 4.50 -4.13
C ARG A 90 23.93 3.73 -2.95
N LEU A 91 22.61 3.61 -2.91
CA LEU A 91 21.90 2.84 -1.87
C LEU A 91 21.88 1.34 -2.21
N GLU A 92 21.98 0.99 -3.49
CA GLU A 92 21.82 -0.36 -4.00
C GLU A 92 22.69 -1.44 -3.29
N PRO A 93 23.97 -1.18 -2.92
CA PRO A 93 24.75 -2.15 -2.15
C PRO A 93 24.17 -2.44 -0.74
N LEU A 94 23.49 -1.45 -0.16
CA LEU A 94 22.83 -1.58 1.15
C LEU A 94 21.42 -2.16 1.01
N GLU A 95 20.77 -1.89 -0.13
CA GLU A 95 19.42 -2.38 -0.44
C GLU A 95 19.33 -3.91 -0.39
N GLU A 96 20.37 -4.64 -0.81
CA GLU A 96 20.42 -6.10 -0.73
C GLU A 96 20.28 -6.64 0.71
N HIS A 97 20.59 -5.79 1.70
CA HIS A 97 20.53 -6.11 3.13
C HIS A 97 19.31 -5.48 3.81
N LEU A 98 18.44 -4.81 3.05
CA LEU A 98 17.23 -4.15 3.55
C LEU A 98 16.00 -4.78 2.92
N SER A 99 15.06 -5.20 3.75
CA SER A 99 13.72 -5.54 3.28
C SER A 99 13.00 -4.30 2.75
N PHE A 100 12.07 -4.50 1.80
CA PHE A 100 11.20 -3.41 1.34
C PHE A 100 10.47 -2.70 2.49
N GLY A 101 10.05 -3.44 3.53
CA GLY A 101 9.41 -2.84 4.70
C GLY A 101 10.32 -1.88 5.46
N GLN A 102 11.61 -2.18 5.57
CA GLN A 102 12.60 -1.27 6.18
C GLN A 102 12.83 -0.04 5.30
N ILE A 103 12.97 -0.21 3.99
CA ILE A 103 13.11 0.91 3.02
C ILE A 103 11.89 1.83 3.10
N ALA A 104 10.68 1.26 3.09
CA ALA A 104 9.44 2.01 3.19
C ALA A 104 9.27 2.72 4.55
N ALA A 105 9.88 2.19 5.63
CA ALA A 105 9.92 2.84 6.93
C ALA A 105 10.93 4.00 6.96
N LEU A 106 12.13 3.80 6.40
CA LEU A 106 13.19 4.82 6.32
C LEU A 106 12.76 6.06 5.55
N ARG A 107 11.87 5.92 4.57
CA ARG A 107 11.32 7.06 3.81
C ARG A 107 10.70 8.16 4.67
N PHE A 108 10.16 7.82 5.84
CA PHE A 108 9.58 8.79 6.75
C PHE A 108 10.61 9.60 7.54
N ALA A 109 11.90 9.24 7.47
CA ALA A 109 12.97 9.99 8.10
C ALA A 109 13.26 11.29 7.34
N SER A 110 13.59 12.34 8.09
CA SER A 110 14.12 13.59 7.55
C SER A 110 15.45 13.38 6.81
N ASP A 111 15.84 14.34 5.98
CA ASP A 111 17.08 14.26 5.21
C ASP A 111 18.32 14.29 6.13
N GLU A 112 18.23 14.99 7.26
CA GLU A 112 19.30 15.11 8.25
C GLU A 112 19.59 13.79 8.97
N GLU A 113 18.58 12.98 9.26
CA GLU A 113 18.73 11.74 10.03
C GLU A 113 18.82 10.48 9.13
N LEU A 114 18.38 10.57 7.87
CA LEU A 114 18.24 9.41 6.99
C LEU A 114 19.54 8.59 6.82
N PRO A 115 20.71 9.19 6.48
CA PRO A 115 21.93 8.40 6.31
C PRO A 115 22.34 7.64 7.59
N GLY A 116 22.28 8.31 8.74
CA GLY A 116 22.59 7.69 10.03
C GLY A 116 21.60 6.60 10.42
N LEU A 117 20.31 6.79 10.13
CA LEU A 117 19.27 5.79 10.41
C LEU A 117 19.39 4.55 9.50
N VAL A 118 19.84 4.71 8.25
CA VAL A 118 20.17 3.58 7.36
C VAL A 118 21.31 2.74 7.95
N GLU A 119 22.41 3.37 8.35
CA GLU A 119 23.56 2.66 8.94
C GLU A 119 23.16 1.94 10.24
N ARG A 120 22.41 2.63 11.10
CA ARG A 120 21.89 2.06 12.34
C ARG A 120 20.96 0.88 12.08
N THR A 121 20.09 0.98 11.06
CA THR A 121 19.19 -0.12 10.68
C THR A 121 19.95 -1.38 10.33
N LEU A 122 21.03 -1.26 9.56
CA LEU A 122 21.89 -2.39 9.17
C LEU A 122 22.68 -2.95 10.34
N LYS A 123 23.24 -2.07 11.18
CA LYS A 123 24.08 -2.46 12.32
C LYS A 123 23.26 -3.14 13.43
N GLU A 124 22.08 -2.61 13.74
CA GLU A 124 21.22 -3.08 14.82
C GLU A 124 20.11 -4.04 14.34
N GLN A 125 20.03 -4.30 13.03
CA GLN A 125 19.00 -5.16 12.42
C GLN A 125 17.57 -4.72 12.79
N LEU A 126 17.31 -3.40 12.69
CA LEU A 126 16.04 -2.81 13.12
C LEU A 126 14.88 -3.29 12.23
N SER A 127 13.79 -3.72 12.85
CA SER A 127 12.53 -3.96 12.14
C SER A 127 11.91 -2.65 11.64
N SER A 128 11.04 -2.72 10.64
CA SER A 128 10.30 -1.55 10.11
C SER A 128 9.54 -0.77 11.20
N GLY A 129 9.04 -1.47 12.23
CA GLY A 129 8.39 -0.85 13.38
C GLY A 129 9.37 -0.09 14.28
N GLN A 130 10.56 -0.65 14.52
CA GLN A 130 11.62 0.01 15.29
C GLN A 130 12.18 1.23 14.55
N ILE A 131 12.38 1.14 13.23
CA ILE A 131 12.79 2.28 12.40
C ILE A 131 11.80 3.44 12.55
N LYS A 132 10.50 3.17 12.36
CA LYS A 132 9.46 4.21 12.49
C LYS A 132 9.41 4.85 13.88
N LYS A 133 9.77 4.11 14.94
CA LYS A 133 9.83 4.64 16.31
C LYS A 133 11.10 5.44 16.59
N ALA A 134 12.17 5.20 15.83
CA ALA A 134 13.45 5.88 15.96
C ALA A 134 13.53 7.20 15.19
N ILE A 135 12.55 7.50 14.32
CA ILE A 135 12.46 8.75 13.57
C ILE A 135 12.07 9.88 14.52
N GLU A 136 12.91 10.91 14.60
CA GLU A 136 12.64 12.10 15.40
C GLU A 136 11.87 13.14 14.58
N ASN A 137 12.27 13.35 13.32
CA ASN A 137 11.67 14.34 12.43
C ASN A 137 10.89 13.66 11.29
N TRP A 138 9.61 13.37 11.56
CA TRP A 138 8.76 12.62 10.64
C TRP A 138 8.35 13.43 9.39
N LEU A 139 8.75 12.96 8.21
CA LEU A 139 8.27 13.47 6.93
C LEU A 139 6.97 12.77 6.52
N PRO A 140 5.84 13.48 6.37
CA PRO A 140 4.58 12.85 6.01
C PRO A 140 4.57 12.37 4.55
N ASP A 141 4.19 11.12 4.31
CA ASP A 141 3.85 10.64 2.96
C ASP A 141 2.39 10.99 2.65
N ASN A 142 2.22 12.14 2.00
CA ASN A 142 0.91 12.62 1.58
C ASN A 142 0.40 11.97 0.29
N SER A 143 1.25 11.25 -0.44
CA SER A 143 0.93 10.68 -1.76
C SER A 143 0.21 9.33 -1.67
N ARG A 144 0.22 8.69 -0.50
CA ARG A 144 -0.41 7.38 -0.27
C ARG A 144 -1.88 7.50 0.10
N VAL A 145 -2.68 6.58 -0.47
CA VAL A 145 -4.14 6.54 -0.45
C VAL A 145 -4.63 5.16 -0.04
#